data_AF-A0A7C5Q2K5-F1
#
_entry.id   AF-A0A7C5Q2K5-F1
#
_cell.length_a   1.000
_cell.length_b   1.000
_cell.length_c   1.000
_cell.angle_alpha   90.00
_cell.angle_beta   90.00
_cell.angle_gamma   90.00
#
_symmetry.space_group_name_H-M   'P 1'
#
loop_
_entity.id
_entity.type
_entity.pdbx_description
1 polymer ?
#
loop_
_entity_poly.entity_id
_entity_poly.type
_entity_poly.pdbx_seq_one_letter_code
_entity_poly.pdbx_strand_id
1 'polypeptide(L)'
;QIDPTVIYALKRRGLWRGTLRREHLQLDDPYNTYQYFGLPPTPICNPGISSLEAALQPAPVRYLYFVVDPRTRRHLFSTNYTQHRRNVAKMRRRK
;
A
#
# COMPACT_ATOMS: atom_id res chain seq x y z
N GLN A 1 -4.43 2.25 -2.76
CA GLN A 1 -4.33 0.78 -2.82
C GLN A 1 -3.12 0.33 -2.02
N ILE A 2 -3.21 -0.76 -1.24
CA ILE A 2 -2.18 -1.18 -0.27
C ILE A 2 -1.97 -2.71 -0.31
N ASP A 3 -0.79 -3.16 -0.76
CA ASP A 3 -0.42 -4.58 -0.91
C ASP A 3 -0.62 -5.46 0.35
N PRO A 4 -0.21 -5.01 1.56
CA PRO A 4 -0.44 -5.76 2.79
C PRO A 4 -1.87 -6.28 3.01
N THR A 5 -2.87 -5.53 2.55
CA THR A 5 -4.28 -5.91 2.71
C THR A 5 -4.65 -7.14 1.85
N VAL A 6 -4.11 -7.22 0.63
CA VAL A 6 -4.25 -8.39 -0.25
C VAL A 6 -3.48 -9.59 0.31
N ILE A 7 -2.27 -9.35 0.82
CA ILE A 7 -1.46 -10.41 1.45
C ILE A 7 -2.21 -11.00 2.66
N TYR A 8 -2.87 -10.17 3.45
CA TYR A 8 -3.69 -10.62 4.57
C TYR A 8 -4.87 -11.50 4.10
N ALA A 9 -5.59 -11.08 3.05
CA ALA A 9 -6.65 -11.88 2.43
C ALA A 9 -6.14 -13.25 1.95
N LEU A 10 -4.99 -13.28 1.24
CA LEU A 10 -4.37 -14.51 0.77
C LEU A 10 -3.95 -15.44 1.91
N LYS A 11 -3.41 -14.87 3.00
CA LYS A 11 -3.03 -15.64 4.20
C LYS A 11 -4.24 -16.26 4.87
N ARG A 12 -5.34 -15.49 5.04
CA ARG A 12 -6.60 -16.00 5.60
C ARG A 12 -7.20 -17.15 4.79
N ARG A 13 -7.01 -17.13 3.46
CA ARG A 13 -7.46 -18.19 2.54
C ARG A 13 -6.47 -19.35 2.37
N GLY A 14 -5.30 -19.34 3.03
CA GLY A 14 -4.27 -20.38 2.86
C GLY A 14 -3.55 -20.37 1.50
N LEU A 15 -3.73 -19.30 0.71
CA LEU A 15 -3.21 -19.16 -0.66
C LEU A 15 -1.85 -18.44 -0.72
N TRP A 16 -1.39 -17.88 0.40
CA TRP A 16 -0.11 -17.18 0.43
C TRP A 16 1.08 -18.13 0.22
N ARG A 17 1.96 -17.80 -0.71
CA ARG A 17 3.16 -18.57 -1.08
C ARG A 17 4.45 -17.74 -1.03
N GLY A 18 4.46 -16.64 -0.27
CA GLY A 18 5.64 -15.78 -0.09
C GLY A 18 5.79 -14.65 -1.10
N THR A 19 5.17 -14.75 -2.28
CA THR A 19 5.28 -13.74 -3.34
C THR A 19 3.91 -13.22 -3.76
N LEU A 20 3.76 -11.89 -3.79
CA LEU A 20 2.57 -11.23 -4.34
C LEU A 20 2.71 -11.12 -5.87
N ARG A 21 1.75 -11.68 -6.60
CA ARG A 21 1.67 -11.66 -8.06
C ARG A 21 0.54 -10.74 -8.50
N ARG A 22 0.59 -10.30 -9.76
CA ARG A 22 -0.41 -9.39 -10.34
C ARG A 22 -1.82 -9.98 -10.34
N GLU A 23 -1.93 -11.30 -10.55
CA GLU A 23 -3.21 -12.03 -10.49
C GLU A 23 -3.88 -11.93 -9.11
N HIS A 24 -3.10 -11.91 -8.03
CA HIS A 24 -3.65 -11.78 -6.68
C HIS A 24 -4.31 -10.43 -6.43
N LEU A 25 -3.93 -9.38 -7.16
CA LEU A 25 -4.56 -8.05 -7.02
C LEU A 25 -6.01 -8.03 -7.49
N GLN A 26 -6.42 -9.06 -8.25
CA GLN A 26 -7.79 -9.24 -8.73
C GLN A 26 -8.63 -10.10 -7.78
N LEU A 27 -8.06 -10.58 -6.67
CA LEU A 27 -8.76 -11.42 -5.69
C LEU A 27 -10.03 -10.71 -5.20
N ASP A 28 -11.17 -11.38 -5.36
CA ASP A 28 -12.43 -10.92 -4.80
C ASP A 28 -12.51 -11.25 -3.30
N ASP A 29 -12.14 -10.28 -2.47
CA ASP A 29 -12.18 -10.34 -1.01
C ASP A 29 -12.36 -8.92 -0.43
N PRO A 30 -13.18 -8.71 0.61
CA PRO A 30 -13.41 -7.37 1.19
C PRO A 30 -12.16 -6.72 1.80
N TYR A 31 -11.08 -7.48 2.03
CA TYR A 31 -9.80 -6.91 2.43
C TYR A 31 -8.97 -6.38 1.24
N ASN A 32 -9.36 -6.65 -0.01
CA ASN A 32 -8.61 -6.20 -1.18
C ASN A 32 -8.90 -4.71 -1.50
N THR A 33 -8.04 -3.82 -1.01
CA THR A 33 -8.10 -2.37 -1.27
C THR A 33 -7.77 -1.95 -2.72
N TYR A 34 -7.53 -2.90 -3.62
CA TYR A 34 -7.51 -2.64 -5.07
C TYR A 34 -8.90 -2.75 -5.70
N GLN A 35 -9.80 -3.54 -5.11
CA GLN A 35 -11.16 -3.80 -5.62
C GLN A 35 -12.23 -3.05 -4.82
N TYR A 36 -12.05 -2.95 -3.50
CA TYR A 36 -13.01 -2.34 -2.59
C TYR A 36 -12.50 -0.99 -2.07
N PHE A 37 -13.36 0.04 -2.15
CA PHE A 37 -13.06 1.37 -1.62
C PHE A 37 -13.22 1.41 -0.10
N GLY A 38 -12.44 2.26 0.56
CA GLY A 38 -12.47 2.45 2.01
C GLY A 38 -11.51 1.55 2.77
N LEU A 39 -11.81 1.34 4.05
CA LEU A 39 -11.02 0.50 4.94
C LEU A 39 -11.47 -0.97 4.85
N PRO A 40 -10.55 -1.94 5.08
CA PRO A 40 -10.94 -3.33 5.24
C PRO A 40 -11.85 -3.52 6.47
N PRO A 41 -12.61 -4.63 6.55
CA PRO A 41 -13.56 -4.87 7.65
C PRO A 41 -12.94 -4.87 9.05
N THR A 42 -11.68 -5.27 9.17
CA THR A 42 -10.92 -5.26 10.44
C THR A 42 -9.46 -4.89 10.19
N PRO A 43 -8.68 -4.57 11.24
CA PRO A 43 -7.23 -4.48 11.14
C PRO A 43 -6.60 -5.78 10.60
N ILE A 44 -5.50 -5.64 9.87
CA ILE A 44 -4.74 -6.75 9.26
C ILE A 44 -3.52 -7.18 10.09
N CYS A 45 -3.18 -6.44 11.13
CA CYS A 45 -2.08 -6.70 12.05
C CYS A 45 -2.30 -5.99 13.39
N ASN A 46 -1.42 -6.26 14.35
CA ASN A 46 -1.34 -5.50 15.59
C ASN A 46 -0.47 -4.25 15.37
N PRO A 47 -1.02 -3.02 15.45
CA PRO A 47 -0.26 -1.80 15.24
C PRO A 47 0.62 -1.46 16.45
N GLY A 48 1.81 -0.92 16.19
CA GLY A 48 2.62 -0.29 17.24
C GLY A 48 2.10 1.10 17.61
N ILE A 49 2.57 1.64 18.74
CA ILE A 49 2.11 2.94 19.27
C ILE A 49 2.27 4.08 18.24
N SER A 50 3.39 4.12 17.53
CA SER A 50 3.65 5.15 16.51
C SER A 50 2.68 5.07 15.32
N SER A 51 2.17 3.87 15.00
CA SER A 51 1.17 3.71 13.95
C SER A 51 -0.21 4.18 14.41
N LEU A 52 -0.53 3.98 15.69
CA LEU A 52 -1.77 4.49 16.30
C LEU A 52 -1.75 6.02 16.36
N GLU A 53 -0.64 6.61 16.83
CA GLU A 53 -0.45 8.06 16.86
C GLU A 53 -0.58 8.67 15.47
N ALA A 54 0.06 8.07 14.45
CA ALA A 54 -0.05 8.54 13.07
C ALA A 54 -1.47 8.44 12.49
N ALA A 55 -2.25 7.44 12.92
CA ALA A 55 -3.65 7.31 12.53
C ALA A 55 -4.55 8.34 13.22
N LEU A 56 -4.28 8.67 14.50
CA LEU A 56 -5.02 9.65 15.28
C LEU A 56 -4.67 11.10 14.90
N GLN A 57 -3.40 11.37 14.62
CA GLN A 57 -2.84 12.70 14.35
C GLN A 57 -2.01 12.68 13.07
N PRO A 58 -2.65 12.58 11.89
CA PRO A 58 -1.94 12.59 10.63
C PRO A 58 -1.33 13.97 10.33
N ALA A 59 -0.23 14.00 9.58
CA ALA A 59 0.35 15.26 9.11
C ALA A 59 -0.64 16.02 8.20
N PRO A 60 -0.76 17.36 8.31
CA PRO A 60 -1.69 18.16 7.53
C PRO A 60 -1.17 18.39 6.10
N VAL A 61 -1.07 17.32 5.31
CA VAL A 61 -0.53 17.32 3.94
C VAL A 61 -1.54 16.80 2.94
N ARG A 62 -1.43 17.24 1.68
CA ARG A 62 -2.36 16.86 0.59
C ARG A 62 -1.84 15.72 -0.30
N TYR A 63 -0.90 14.92 0.20
CA TYR A 63 -0.33 13.83 -0.58
C TYR A 63 -1.33 12.70 -0.75
N LEU A 64 -1.46 12.20 -1.99
CA LEU A 64 -2.36 11.10 -2.34
C LEU A 64 -1.60 9.84 -2.77
N TYR A 65 -0.35 10.00 -3.19
CA TYR A 65 0.46 8.91 -3.71
C TYR A 65 1.87 8.95 -3.14
N PHE A 66 2.45 7.77 -2.94
CA PHE A 66 3.84 7.62 -2.56
C PHE A 66 4.51 6.51 -3.37
N VAL A 67 5.82 6.60 -3.57
CA VAL A 67 6.64 5.54 -4.18
C VAL A 67 8.00 5.50 -3.48
N VAL A 68 8.52 4.29 -3.24
CA VAL A 68 9.83 4.12 -2.61
C VAL A 68 10.96 4.31 -3.64
N ASP A 69 12.01 5.03 -3.25
CA ASP A 69 13.29 5.03 -3.97
C ASP A 69 14.08 3.78 -3.57
N PRO A 70 14.37 2.86 -4.50
CA PRO A 70 15.01 1.59 -4.18
C PRO A 70 16.44 1.75 -3.67
N ARG A 71 17.13 2.86 -3.98
CA ARG A 71 18.51 3.10 -3.55
C ARG A 71 18.58 3.72 -2.16
N THR A 72 17.75 4.72 -1.90
CA THR A 72 17.78 5.46 -0.63
C THR A 72 16.82 4.91 0.42
N ARG A 73 15.90 4.02 0.03
CA ARG A 73 14.79 3.50 0.86
C ARG A 73 13.87 4.59 1.42
N ARG A 74 13.86 5.78 0.83
CA ARG A 74 12.95 6.88 1.19
C ARG A 74 11.71 6.87 0.31
N HIS A 75 10.60 7.39 0.84
CA HIS A 75 9.37 7.59 0.07
C HIS A 75 9.34 8.98 -0.58
N LEU A 76 9.00 9.03 -1.87
CA LEU A 76 8.62 10.25 -2.55
C LEU A 76 7.10 10.37 -2.56
N PHE A 77 6.59 11.49 -2.05
CA PHE A 77 5.16 11.79 -1.97
C PHE A 77 4.72 12.72 -3.11
N SER A 78 3.46 12.63 -3.50
CA SER A 78 2.87 13.45 -4.57
C SER A 78 1.38 13.65 -4.37
N THR A 79 0.88 14.81 -4.77
CA THR A 79 -0.53 15.24 -4.63
C THR A 79 -1.40 14.82 -5.81
N ASN A 80 -0.80 14.42 -6.95
CA ASN A 80 -1.53 14.07 -8.16
C ASN A 80 -0.90 12.88 -8.89
N TYR A 81 -1.73 12.23 -9.71
CA TYR A 81 -1.37 11.00 -10.42
C TYR A 81 -0.26 11.19 -11.46
N THR A 82 -0.26 12.32 -12.18
CA THR A 82 0.75 12.63 -13.20
C THR A 82 2.16 12.69 -12.59
N GLN A 83 2.30 13.38 -11.46
CA GLN A 83 3.57 13.44 -10.73
C GLN A 83 3.96 12.07 -10.17
N HIS A 84 3.01 11.34 -9.60
CA HIS A 84 3.26 9.98 -9.13
C HIS A 84 3.83 9.09 -10.24
N ARG A 85 3.22 9.12 -11.43
CA ARG A 85 3.69 8.34 -12.60
C ARG A 85 5.11 8.70 -13.01
N ARG A 86 5.47 9.99 -13.01
CA ARG A 86 6.84 10.44 -13.28
C ARG A 86 7.81 9.90 -12.24
N ASN A 87 7.44 9.96 -10.96
CA ASN A 87 8.25 9.41 -9.86
C ASN A 87 8.43 7.89 -10.03
N VAL A 88 7.37 7.13 -10.32
CA VAL A 88 7.42 5.69 -10.58
C VAL A 88 8.36 5.36 -11.75
N ALA A 89 8.23 6.06 -12.88
CA ALA A 89 9.11 5.86 -14.04
C ALA A 89 10.58 6.14 -13.69
N LYS A 90 10.85 7.21 -12.92
CA LYS A 90 12.19 7.54 -12.43
C LYS A 90 12.75 6.45 -11.51
N MET A 91 11.96 5.93 -10.57
CA MET A 91 12.40 4.89 -9.64
C MET A 91 12.64 3.55 -10.34
N ARG A 92 11.82 3.19 -11.34
CA ARG A 92 12.02 1.96 -12.13
C ARG A 92 13.32 1.96 -12.94
N ARG A 93 13.77 3.11 -13.43
CA ARG A 93 15.07 3.26 -14.12
C ARG A 93 16.28 3.20 -13.18
N ARG A 94 16.05 3.37 -11.88
CA ARG A 94 17.10 3.40 -10.84
C ARG A 94 17.26 2.09 -10.10
N LYS A 95 16.30 1.18 -10.25
CA LYS A 95 16.30 -0.19 -9.72
C LYS A 95 17.32 -1.02 -10.49
#